data_AF-A0A967ZCK8-F1
#
_entry.id   AF-A0A967ZCK8-F1
#
_cell.length_a   1.000
_cell.length_b   1.000
_cell.length_c   1.000
_cell.angle_alpha   90.00
_cell.angle_beta   90.00
_cell.angle_gamma   90.00
#
_symmetry.space_group_name_H-M   'P 1'
#
loop_
_entity.id
_entity.type
_entity.pdbx_description
1 polymer ?
#
loop_
_entity_poly.entity_id
_entity_poly.type
_entity_poly.pdbx_seq_one_letter_code
_entity_poly.pdbx_strand_id
1 'polypeptide(L)' 'MIDDLLSGFGIPAPIPYVVVTTVKIVIVLVPLILTVAYFTYWERKIIGWIQNRLGPNRVGWKGVLQPFADVIKMLFKEIV' A
#
# COMPACT_ATOMS: atom_id res chain seq x y z
N MET A 1 -7.62 -26.21 10.52
CA MET A 1 -7.68 -26.54 9.06
C MET A 1 -6.40 -26.16 8.34
N ILE A 2 -5.86 -24.93 8.47
CA ILE A 2 -4.49 -24.62 7.97
C ILE A 2 -3.42 -25.13 8.97
N ASP A 3 -3.74 -25.13 10.26
CA ASP A 3 -2.87 -25.58 11.36
C ASP A 3 -2.62 -27.11 11.33
N ASP A 4 -3.61 -27.87 10.82
CA ASP A 4 -3.55 -29.33 10.65
C ASP A 4 -2.72 -29.75 9.42
N LEU A 5 -2.57 -28.86 8.43
CA LEU A 5 -1.82 -29.13 7.20
C LEU A 5 -0.30 -28.92 7.39
N LEU A 6 0.10 -28.05 8.32
CA LEU A 6 1.50 -27.70 8.57
C LEU A 6 2.16 -28.55 9.67
N SER A 7 1.38 -29.21 10.53
CA SER A 7 1.90 -30.17 11.53
C SER A 7 2.42 -31.47 10.90
N GLY A 8 2.01 -31.78 9.66
CA GLY A 8 2.55 -32.89 8.85
C GLY A 8 3.98 -32.68 8.35
N PHE A 9 4.55 -31.47 8.48
CA PHE A 9 5.91 -31.13 8.06
C PHE A 9 6.93 -31.06 9.22
N GLY A 10 6.56 -31.48 10.44
CA GLY A 10 7.50 -31.64 11.57
C GLY A 10 7.98 -30.34 12.24
N ILE A 11 7.25 -29.23 12.09
CA ILE A 11 7.59 -27.92 12.66
C ILE A 11 6.84 -27.73 13.99
N PRO A 12 7.49 -27.33 15.10
CA PRO A 12 6.87 -27.17 16.41
C PRO A 12 5.74 -26.12 16.40
N ALA A 13 4.64 -26.45 17.11
CA ALA A 13 3.34 -25.77 17.12
C ALA A 13 3.30 -24.23 17.28
N PRO A 14 4.21 -23.54 18.01
CA PRO A 14 4.10 -22.09 18.16
C PRO A 14 4.56 -21.28 16.93
N ILE A 15 5.47 -21.82 16.12
CA ILE A 15 6.07 -21.11 14.98
C ILE A 15 5.05 -20.84 13.85
N PRO A 16 4.24 -21.83 13.39
CA PRO A 16 3.28 -21.58 12.31
C PRO A 16 2.18 -20.59 12.72
N TYR A 17 1.77 -20.58 13.99
CA TYR A 17 0.74 -19.64 14.47
C TYR A 17 1.21 -18.18 14.39
N VAL A 18 2.44 -17.89 14.80
CA VAL A 18 3.02 -16.54 14.74
C VAL A 18 3.24 -16.09 13.30
N VAL A 19 3.72 -16.99 12.43
CA VAL A 19 3.96 -16.70 11.01
C VAL A 19 2.63 -16.41 10.29
N VAL A 20 1.61 -17.24 10.47
CA VAL A 20 0.29 -17.05 9.84
C VAL A 20 -0.37 -15.76 10.32
N THR A 21 -0.26 -15.45 11.61
CA THR A 21 -0.82 -14.20 12.17
C THR A 21 -0.12 -12.97 11.60
N THR A 22 1.20 -12.98 11.51
CA THR A 22 1.98 -11.89 10.90
C THR A 22 1.61 -11.68 9.43
N VAL A 23 1.48 -12.77 8.67
CA VAL A 23 1.07 -12.72 7.25
C VAL A 23 -0.33 -12.12 7.09
N LYS A 24 -1.28 -12.48 7.95
CA LYS A 24 -2.63 -11.89 7.94
C LYS A 24 -2.61 -10.38 8.20
N ILE A 25 -1.80 -9.92 9.15
CA ILE A 25 -1.66 -8.49 9.45
C ILE A 25 -1.12 -7.74 8.23
N VAL A 26 -0.08 -8.26 7.58
CA VAL A 26 0.50 -7.65 6.38
C VAL A 26 -0.51 -7.60 5.23
N ILE A 27 -1.26 -8.68 5.01
CA ILE A 27 -2.29 -8.74 3.95
C ILE A 27 -3.39 -7.69 4.14
N VAL A 28 -3.73 -7.31 5.37
CA VAL A 28 -4.70 -6.25 5.64
C VAL A 28 -4.06 -4.86 5.54
N LEU A 29 -2.81 -4.72 6.00
CA LEU A 29 -2.11 -3.43 6.03
C LEU A 29 -1.78 -2.91 4.62
N VAL A 30 -1.33 -3.79 3.72
CA VAL A 30 -0.95 -3.42 2.34
C VAL A 30 -2.09 -2.74 1.57
N PRO A 31 -3.30 -3.32 1.44
CA PRO A 31 -4.40 -2.66 0.73
C PRO A 31 -4.88 -1.41 1.44
N LEU A 32 -4.82 -1.34 2.78
CA LEU A 32 -5.19 -0.13 3.53
C LEU A 32 -4.33 1.07 3.11
N ILE A 33 -3.00 0.90 3.06
CA ILE A 33 -2.07 1.94 2.64
C ILE A 33 -2.29 2.30 1.17
N LEU A 34 -2.51 1.30 0.31
CA LEU A 34 -2.81 1.54 -1.10
C LEU A 34 -4.10 2.35 -1.29
N THR A 35 -5.18 2.03 -0.55
CA THR A 35 -6.45 2.77 -0.62
C THR A 35 -6.25 4.23 -0.26
N VAL A 36 -5.54 4.53 0.84
CA VAL A 36 -5.24 5.91 1.25
C VAL A 36 -4.37 6.63 0.21
N ALA A 37 -3.35 5.96 -0.32
CA ALA A 37 -2.50 6.50 -1.38
C ALA A 37 -3.29 6.83 -2.66
N TYR A 38 -4.23 5.98 -3.07
CA TYR A 38 -5.10 6.24 -4.21
C TYR A 38 -6.13 7.35 -3.93
N PHE A 39 -6.65 7.43 -2.71
CA PHE A 39 -7.60 8.47 -2.33
C PHE A 39 -7.01 9.88 -2.47
N THR A 40 -5.79 10.10 -2.01
CA THR A 40 -5.08 11.39 -2.16
C THR A 40 -4.81 11.76 -3.63
N TYR A 41 -4.55 10.77 -4.51
CA TYR A 41 -4.44 11.01 -5.95
C TYR A 41 -5.79 11.46 -6.55
N TRP A 42 -6.89 10.84 -6.13
CA TRP A 42 -8.24 11.18 -6.58
C TRP A 42 -8.64 12.60 -6.15
N GLU A 43 -8.37 13.00 -4.91
CA GLU A 43 -8.63 14.38 -4.44
C GLU A 43 -7.96 15.42 -5.33
N ARG A 44 -6.67 15.24 -5.65
CA ARG A 44 -5.92 16.15 -6.54
C ARG A 44 -6.51 16.20 -7.96
N LYS A 45 -7.10 15.10 -8.43
CA LYS A 45 -7.74 15.02 -9.74
C LYS A 45 -9.09 15.73 -9.77
N ILE A 46 -9.90 15.55 -8.73
CA ILE A 46 -11.22 16.20 -8.57
C ILE A 46 -11.07 17.73 -8.48
N ILE A 47 -10.12 18.22 -7.69
CA ILE A 47 -9.87 19.67 -7.53
C ILE A 47 -9.45 20.30 -8.87
N GLY A 48 -8.65 19.59 -9.68
CA GLY A 48 -8.29 20.03 -11.03
C GLY A 48 -9.51 20.15 -11.94
N TRP A 49 -10.37 19.12 -11.95
CA TRP A 49 -11.59 19.11 -12.76
C TRP A 49 -12.57 20.22 -12.38
N ILE A 50 -12.73 20.53 -11.09
CA ILE A 50 -13.56 21.65 -10.62
C ILE A 50 -13.06 23.00 -11.17
N GLN A 51 -11.75 23.14 -11.33
CA GLN A 51 -11.12 24.37 -11.81
C GLN A 51 -10.89 24.40 -13.33
N ASN A 52 -11.51 23.47 -14.08
CA ASN A 52 -11.31 23.28 -15.52
C ASN A 52 -9.82 23.22 -15.92
N ARG A 53 -8.98 22.59 -15.08
CA ARG A 53 -7.58 22.32 -15.37
C ARG A 53 -7.30 20.82 -15.25
N LEU A 54 -6.44 20.32 -16.12
CA LEU A 54 -6.01 18.92 -16.03
C LEU A 54 -5.23 18.73 -14.72
N GLY A 55 -5.75 17.86 -13.86
CA GLY A 55 -5.06 17.38 -12.66
C GLY A 55 -3.77 16.62 -12.99
N PRO A 56 -3.06 16.09 -11.99
CA PRO A 56 -1.71 15.54 -12.13
C PRO A 56 -1.58 14.54 -13.30
N ASN A 57 -0.79 14.91 -14.33
CA ASN A 57 -0.64 14.17 -15.60
C ASN A 57 0.82 13.83 -15.96
N ARG A 58 1.79 14.08 -15.06
CA ARG A 58 3.23 14.07 -15.43
C ARG A 58 4.01 12.83 -14.96
N VAL A 59 3.49 12.03 -14.03
CA VAL A 59 4.15 10.81 -13.53
C VAL A 59 3.29 9.56 -13.81
N GLY A 60 3.54 8.93 -14.98
CA GLY A 60 2.80 7.78 -15.54
C GLY A 60 1.71 8.15 -16.55
N TRP A 61 1.15 7.19 -17.30
CA TRP A 61 0.18 7.40 -18.42
C TRP A 61 -1.05 8.25 -18.03
N LYS A 62 -1.43 8.28 -16.74
CA LYS A 62 -2.45 9.22 -16.23
C LYS A 62 -2.12 9.81 -14.86
N GLY A 63 -0.85 9.87 -14.45
CA GLY A 63 -0.49 10.30 -13.09
C GLY A 63 -0.69 9.25 -12.00
N VAL A 64 -0.96 7.98 -12.35
CA VAL A 64 -1.24 6.89 -11.39
C VAL A 64 -0.08 6.63 -10.42
N LEU A 65 1.15 6.99 -10.82
CA LEU A 65 2.34 6.84 -9.98
C LEU A 65 2.62 8.07 -9.11
N GLN A 66 1.79 9.10 -9.17
CA GLN A 66 1.94 10.33 -8.38
C GLN A 66 2.02 10.10 -6.86
N PRO A 67 1.19 9.26 -6.23
CA PRO A 67 1.30 9.03 -4.78
C PRO A 67 2.60 8.29 -4.39
N PHE A 68 3.08 7.37 -5.22
CA PHE A 68 4.38 6.71 -4.98
C PHE A 68 5.55 7.68 -5.14
N ALA A 69 5.50 8.57 -6.14
CA ALA A 69 6.51 9.60 -6.34
C ALA A 69 6.54 10.61 -5.17
N ASP A 70 5.39 10.93 -4.57
CA ASP A 70 5.30 11.79 -3.39
C ASP A 70 5.94 11.14 -2.17
N VAL A 71 5.65 9.86 -1.92
CA VAL A 71 6.26 9.08 -0.81
C VAL A 71 7.77 8.98 -0.99
N ILE A 72 8.24 8.61 -2.18
CA ILE A 72 9.68 8.53 -2.48
C ILE A 72 10.34 9.90 -2.28
N LYS A 73 9.72 10.97 -2.76
CA LYS A 73 10.21 12.33 -2.57
C LYS A 73 10.29 12.72 -1.09
N MET A 74 9.30 12.33 -0.27
CA MET A 74 9.34 12.58 1.18
C MET A 74 10.45 11.79 1.88
N LEU A 75 10.74 10.56 1.44
CA LEU A 75 11.84 9.75 1.99
C LEU A 75 13.23 10.31 1.67
N PHE A 76 13.40 10.95 0.50
CA PHE A 76 14.67 11.58 0.09
C PHE A 76 14.77 13.06 0.49
N LYS A 77 13.74 13.62 1.14
CA LYS A 77 13.79 14.98 1.66
C LYS A 77 14.78 15.01 2.82
N GLU A 78 15.72 15.95 2.81
CA GLU A 78 16.66 16.15 3.92
C GLU A 78 15.89 16.26 5.25
N ILE A 79 16.35 15.48 6.23
CA ILE A 79 15.94 15.64 7.63
C ILE A 79 16.68 16.88 8.11
N VAL A 80 15.99 18.02 8.10
CA VAL A 80 16.42 19.23 8.83
C VAL A 80 15.86 19.15 10.24
#